data_AF-A0A961D4P7-F1
#
_entry.id   AF-A0A961D4P7-F1
#
_cell.length_a   1.000
_cell.length_b   1.000
_cell.length_c   1.000
_cell.angle_alpha   90.00
_cell.angle_beta   90.00
_cell.angle_gamma   90.00
#
_symmetry.space_group_name_H-M   'P 1'
#
loop_
_entity.id
_entity.type
_entity.pdbx_description
1 polymer ?
#
loop_
_entity_poly.entity_id
_entity_poly.type
_entity_poly.pdbx_seq_one_letter_code
_entity_poly.pdbx_strand_id
1 'polypeptide(L)'
;MSGAAAGQERAPALRAQLAAAGSLLGAPLLVTDDPEWSVDEDGLRVGLGWYTARGHDETEAVALALLLLWETVRSAHAAPDRALRHRTLAEVMPSAVPLLAVIRRLQAAAELLVALPAFRGPLVTALRRLEPADHEELPSHLQWPVLLLRHGIGAEHGSAHAWNAEVQREWCGLGAQYADLGPEEALRRVLAPDPSCGPLQRLERALALLLPPYERLLELDLRARGAAAAGSGAQPLEGERIGDELAGGGAGDDPDAAEHDRERDAAGELAPAGDETEAARAGDGREGAEGADLFEAEHAAFVSTVLSTPMPSDGVLFEAVIDAVVPPGADRDPSRKAVGAGGAAAAEATELADYRARSAALTAPIERMRELWSRVITERIGTKPRLSRHVQPDGDELATEQLAPALAEALAGVERPSAYLRRDRARRRTRRAGSTDYALLIDRSSSMRGRAAESAANAVLIMLEALAGVDRDIAHAEARTGVPLELDIRTALIVFDSEAHVVKPLSSGLDDRVRRELHAAIRDPRGATNDAAALAAAAAQLGIPDARAGDGLERRRIAIVIGDGGTNDPYAAAHELRRLRAAGVRVHGIGLGTDEIVERYAPLGVRLDDPRGISDVLHGLVEDELP
;
A
#
# COMPACT_ATOMS: atom_id res chain seq x y z
N MET A 1 -3.83 -54.40 -3.75
CA MET A 1 -5.01 -53.81 -3.08
C MET A 1 -4.79 -53.54 -1.58
N SER A 2 -3.60 -53.07 -1.16
CA SER A 2 -3.32 -52.70 0.24
C SER A 2 -3.02 -51.20 0.45
N GLY A 3 -3.06 -50.39 -0.61
CA GLY A 3 -2.76 -48.95 -0.55
C GLY A 3 -3.99 -48.03 -0.47
N ALA A 4 -5.18 -48.49 -0.89
CA ALA A 4 -6.38 -47.68 -0.90
C ALA A 4 -6.95 -47.42 0.51
N ALA A 5 -6.85 -48.41 1.41
CA ALA A 5 -7.35 -48.28 2.78
C ALA A 5 -6.51 -47.30 3.64
N ALA A 6 -5.20 -47.19 3.38
CA ALA A 6 -4.32 -46.25 4.09
C ALA A 6 -4.49 -44.79 3.64
N GLY A 7 -4.97 -44.54 2.42
CA GLY A 7 -5.27 -43.18 1.94
C GLY A 7 -6.56 -42.59 2.52
N GLN A 8 -7.53 -43.44 2.89
CA GLN A 8 -8.84 -43.01 3.42
C GLN A 8 -8.83 -42.58 4.89
N GLU A 9 -7.93 -43.11 5.73
CA GLU A 9 -7.75 -42.66 7.13
C GLU A 9 -6.83 -41.43 7.26
N ARG A 10 -6.02 -41.13 6.24
CA ARG A 10 -5.06 -40.01 6.22
C ARG A 10 -5.69 -38.65 5.93
N ALA A 11 -6.67 -38.62 5.02
CA ALA A 11 -7.42 -37.41 4.69
C ALA A 11 -8.06 -36.71 5.92
N PRO A 12 -8.74 -37.39 6.87
CA PRO A 12 -9.33 -36.71 8.03
C PRO A 12 -8.30 -36.16 9.02
N ALA A 13 -7.15 -36.81 9.19
CA ALA A 13 -6.08 -36.32 10.06
C ALA A 13 -5.45 -35.04 9.51
N LEU A 14 -5.13 -35.01 8.21
CA LEU A 14 -4.61 -33.82 7.53
C LEU A 14 -5.61 -32.66 7.57
N ARG A 15 -6.90 -32.93 7.33
CA ARG A 15 -7.97 -31.91 7.46
C ARG A 15 -8.01 -31.28 8.85
N ALA A 16 -7.93 -32.11 9.90
CA ALA A 16 -7.93 -31.62 11.27
C ALA A 16 -6.67 -30.78 11.58
N GLN A 17 -5.50 -31.20 11.09
CA GLN A 17 -4.26 -30.47 11.27
C GLN A 17 -4.25 -29.12 10.53
N LEU A 18 -4.78 -29.06 9.31
CA LEU A 18 -4.93 -27.81 8.56
C LEU A 18 -5.94 -26.87 9.23
N ALA A 19 -7.10 -27.37 9.65
CA ALA A 19 -8.07 -26.58 10.41
C ALA A 19 -7.47 -26.02 11.72
N ALA A 20 -6.65 -26.81 12.41
CA ALA A 20 -5.92 -26.37 13.60
C ALA A 20 -4.85 -25.31 13.27
N ALA A 21 -4.13 -25.45 12.15
CA ALA A 21 -3.16 -24.46 11.67
C ALA A 21 -3.84 -23.11 11.37
N GLY A 22 -5.02 -23.13 10.75
CA GLY A 22 -5.86 -21.96 10.56
C GLY A 22 -6.27 -21.29 11.88
N SER A 23 -6.80 -22.10 12.80
CA SER A 23 -7.23 -21.62 14.12
C SER A 23 -6.09 -20.99 14.92
N LEU A 24 -4.87 -21.57 14.85
CA LEU A 24 -3.66 -21.03 15.48
C LEU A 24 -3.33 -19.61 15.00
N LEU A 25 -3.62 -19.31 13.73
CA LEU A 25 -3.30 -18.05 13.07
C LEU A 25 -4.49 -17.09 13.00
N GLY A 26 -5.64 -17.45 13.58
CA GLY A 26 -6.84 -16.63 13.57
C GLY A 26 -7.57 -16.62 12.22
N ALA A 27 -7.31 -17.59 11.35
CA ALA A 27 -7.94 -17.74 10.04
C ALA A 27 -8.78 -19.03 9.99
N PRO A 28 -10.11 -18.99 10.07
CA PRO A 28 -10.93 -20.20 9.92
C PRO A 28 -10.71 -20.77 8.51
N LEU A 29 -10.34 -22.05 8.44
CA LEU A 29 -10.11 -22.75 7.16
C LEU A 29 -11.17 -23.81 6.94
N LEU A 30 -11.76 -23.80 5.76
CA LEU A 30 -12.61 -24.88 5.30
C LEU A 30 -11.80 -25.81 4.39
N VAL A 31 -11.41 -26.98 4.88
CA VAL A 31 -10.56 -27.89 4.09
C VAL A 31 -11.44 -28.73 3.14
N THR A 32 -11.19 -28.64 1.84
CA THR A 32 -11.91 -29.36 0.78
C THR A 32 -10.97 -30.30 0.02
N ASP A 33 -11.53 -31.17 -0.82
CA ASP A 33 -10.74 -32.04 -1.72
C ASP A 33 -10.41 -31.37 -3.06
N ASP A 34 -10.74 -30.08 -3.21
CA ASP A 34 -10.58 -29.34 -4.46
C ASP A 34 -9.10 -29.20 -4.86
N PRO A 35 -8.79 -29.02 -6.16
CA PRO A 35 -7.42 -28.89 -6.65
C PRO A 35 -6.76 -27.54 -6.34
N GLU A 36 -7.53 -26.57 -5.85
CA GLU A 36 -7.11 -25.17 -5.65
C GLU A 36 -7.63 -24.64 -4.31
N TRP A 37 -7.04 -23.54 -3.83
CA TRP A 37 -7.62 -22.80 -2.72
C TRP A 37 -8.55 -21.72 -3.28
N SER A 38 -9.60 -21.42 -2.54
CA SER A 38 -10.56 -20.38 -2.91
C SER A 38 -11.01 -19.61 -1.68
N VAL A 39 -11.54 -18.42 -1.90
CA VAL A 39 -12.15 -17.60 -0.85
C VAL A 39 -13.61 -17.44 -1.19
N ASP A 40 -14.47 -17.74 -0.24
CA ASP A 40 -15.91 -17.52 -0.34
C ASP A 40 -16.45 -16.81 0.90
N GLU A 41 -17.77 -16.65 0.97
CA GLU A 41 -18.46 -16.00 2.09
C GLU A 41 -18.25 -16.72 3.44
N ASP A 42 -17.87 -18.01 3.41
CA ASP A 42 -17.64 -18.84 4.59
C ASP A 42 -16.15 -18.85 5.03
N GLY A 43 -15.27 -18.21 4.26
CA GLY A 43 -13.86 -17.99 4.59
C GLY A 43 -12.88 -18.59 3.56
N LEU A 44 -11.69 -18.97 4.02
CA LEU A 44 -10.64 -19.52 3.16
C LEU A 44 -10.84 -21.04 3.00
N ARG A 45 -11.17 -21.48 1.78
CA ARG A 45 -11.21 -22.89 1.40
C ARG A 45 -9.83 -23.39 0.99
N VAL A 46 -9.37 -24.44 1.65
CA VAL A 46 -8.07 -25.08 1.42
C VAL A 46 -8.27 -26.40 0.68
N GLY A 47 -8.01 -26.41 -0.62
CA GLY A 47 -8.06 -27.61 -1.45
C GLY A 47 -6.88 -28.54 -1.24
N LEU A 48 -7.14 -29.77 -0.76
CA LEU A 48 -6.13 -30.83 -0.58
C LEU A 48 -5.56 -31.36 -1.90
N GLY A 49 -6.32 -31.22 -2.99
CA GLY A 49 -5.89 -31.62 -4.33
C GLY A 49 -4.64 -30.87 -4.79
N TRP A 50 -4.45 -29.61 -4.35
CA TRP A 50 -3.27 -28.81 -4.68
C TRP A 50 -1.97 -29.45 -4.14
N TYR A 51 -2.00 -29.90 -2.88
CA TYR A 51 -0.88 -30.54 -2.21
C TYR A 51 -0.56 -31.90 -2.80
N THR A 52 -1.61 -32.67 -3.04
CA THR A 52 -1.52 -34.03 -3.57
C THR A 52 -0.95 -34.02 -5.00
N ALA A 53 -1.39 -33.09 -5.84
CA ALA A 53 -0.89 -32.94 -7.20
C ALA A 53 0.61 -32.60 -7.26
N ARG A 54 1.14 -31.95 -6.22
CA ARG A 54 2.56 -31.56 -6.10
C ARG A 54 3.39 -32.54 -5.27
N GLY A 55 2.79 -33.67 -4.87
CA GLY A 55 3.49 -34.74 -4.15
C GLY A 55 3.91 -34.35 -2.73
N HIS A 56 3.23 -33.39 -2.12
CA HIS A 56 3.48 -33.03 -0.72
C HIS A 56 2.92 -34.08 0.24
N ASP A 57 3.72 -34.48 1.22
CA ASP A 57 3.22 -35.29 2.34
C ASP A 57 2.39 -34.44 3.32
N GLU A 58 1.76 -35.08 4.31
CA GLU A 58 0.90 -34.40 5.28
C GLU A 58 1.65 -33.32 6.07
N THR A 59 2.90 -33.58 6.45
CA THR A 59 3.69 -32.66 7.27
C THR A 59 4.19 -31.48 6.43
N GLU A 60 4.60 -31.74 5.20
CA GLU A 60 4.95 -30.74 4.19
C GLU A 60 3.74 -29.85 3.87
N ALA A 61 2.55 -30.44 3.68
CA ALA A 61 1.32 -29.71 3.41
C ALA A 61 0.94 -28.77 4.55
N VAL A 62 1.02 -29.23 5.81
CA VAL A 62 0.76 -28.39 6.98
C VAL A 62 1.83 -27.31 7.13
N ALA A 63 3.11 -27.63 6.93
CA ALA A 63 4.20 -26.65 7.01
C ALA A 63 4.03 -25.52 5.97
N LEU A 64 3.67 -25.89 4.75
CA LEU A 64 3.45 -24.94 3.67
C LEU A 64 2.17 -24.13 3.91
N ALA A 65 1.07 -24.77 4.33
CA ALA A 65 -0.16 -24.05 4.71
C ALA A 65 0.11 -22.99 5.80
N LEU A 66 0.86 -23.37 6.85
CA LEU A 66 1.29 -22.45 7.90
C LEU A 66 2.11 -21.30 7.33
N LEU A 67 3.09 -21.56 6.45
CA LEU A 67 3.87 -20.51 5.81
C LEU A 67 2.98 -19.54 5.02
N LEU A 68 2.05 -20.05 4.20
CA LEU A 68 1.20 -19.22 3.35
C LEU A 68 0.26 -18.34 4.16
N LEU A 69 -0.34 -18.89 5.22
CA LEU A 69 -1.18 -18.13 6.16
C LEU A 69 -0.34 -17.13 6.97
N TRP A 70 0.91 -17.46 7.27
CA TRP A 70 1.83 -16.56 7.95
C TRP A 70 2.23 -15.38 7.05
N GLU A 71 2.53 -15.67 5.79
CA GLU A 71 2.94 -14.71 4.76
C GLU A 71 1.83 -13.70 4.44
N THR A 72 0.58 -14.16 4.43
CA THR A 72 -0.58 -13.37 4.02
C THR A 72 -1.34 -12.82 5.22
N VAL A 73 -2.13 -13.67 5.89
CA VAL A 73 -3.04 -13.29 6.97
C VAL A 73 -2.25 -12.71 8.14
N ARG A 74 -1.31 -13.46 8.71
CA ARG A 74 -0.61 -13.00 9.93
C ARG A 74 0.30 -11.81 9.66
N SER A 75 1.03 -11.80 8.55
CA SER A 75 1.94 -10.71 8.21
C SER A 75 1.20 -9.38 8.02
N ALA A 76 0.04 -9.39 7.36
CA ALA A 76 -0.78 -8.20 7.18
C ALA A 76 -1.29 -7.63 8.52
N HIS A 77 -1.67 -8.50 9.47
CA HIS A 77 -2.11 -8.08 10.80
C HIS A 77 -0.95 -7.64 11.70
N ALA A 78 0.16 -8.37 11.71
CA ALA A 78 1.27 -8.14 12.63
C ALA A 78 2.23 -7.03 12.17
N ALA A 79 2.28 -6.75 10.86
CA ALA A 79 3.19 -5.78 10.27
C ALA A 79 2.53 -5.08 9.06
N PRO A 80 1.44 -4.30 9.27
CA PRO A 80 0.68 -3.68 8.20
C PRO A 80 1.54 -2.74 7.34
N ASP A 81 2.48 -2.00 7.94
CA ASP A 81 3.39 -1.10 7.21
C ASP A 81 4.32 -1.84 6.26
N ARG A 82 4.81 -3.03 6.66
CA ARG A 82 5.63 -3.90 5.79
C ARG A 82 4.81 -4.40 4.61
N ALA A 83 3.57 -4.84 4.86
CA ALA A 83 2.67 -5.32 3.82
C ALA A 83 2.26 -4.21 2.84
N LEU A 84 1.98 -3.01 3.36
CA LEU A 84 1.72 -1.83 2.53
C LEU A 84 2.94 -1.46 1.69
N ARG A 85 4.13 -1.37 2.31
CA ARG A 85 5.37 -1.03 1.60
C ARG A 85 5.69 -2.02 0.49
N HIS A 86 5.50 -3.32 0.74
CA HIS A 86 5.69 -4.37 -0.26
C HIS A 86 4.77 -4.17 -1.48
N ARG A 87 3.48 -3.90 -1.25
CA ARG A 87 2.52 -3.59 -2.33
C ARG A 87 2.89 -2.34 -3.11
N THR A 88 3.22 -1.25 -2.42
CA THR A 88 3.65 -0.01 -3.08
C THR A 88 4.89 -0.23 -3.95
N LEU A 89 5.85 -1.03 -3.49
CA LEU A 89 7.05 -1.34 -4.27
C LEU A 89 6.73 -2.24 -5.47
N ALA A 90 5.82 -3.20 -5.32
CA ALA A 90 5.35 -4.03 -6.44
C ALA A 90 4.65 -3.20 -7.52
N GLU A 91 3.87 -2.19 -7.13
CA GLU A 91 3.23 -1.25 -8.07
C GLU A 91 4.24 -0.33 -8.77
N VAL A 92 5.21 0.21 -8.02
CA VAL A 92 6.19 1.18 -8.54
C VAL A 92 7.29 0.50 -9.36
N MET A 93 7.64 -0.75 -9.02
CA MET A 93 8.69 -1.53 -9.68
C MET A 93 8.16 -2.91 -10.07
N PRO A 94 7.30 -3.01 -11.10
CA PRO A 94 6.71 -4.29 -11.51
C PRO A 94 7.75 -5.36 -11.85
N SER A 95 8.87 -4.96 -12.45
CA SER A 95 9.99 -5.86 -12.76
C SER A 95 10.65 -6.47 -11.53
N ALA A 96 10.49 -5.91 -10.33
CA ALA A 96 11.04 -6.42 -9.07
C ALA A 96 10.08 -7.32 -8.28
N VAL A 97 8.85 -7.54 -8.78
CA VAL A 97 7.84 -8.39 -8.12
C VAL A 97 8.36 -9.78 -7.74
N PRO A 98 9.10 -10.51 -8.61
CA PRO A 98 9.67 -11.82 -8.25
C PRO A 98 10.57 -11.76 -7.01
N LEU A 99 11.47 -10.77 -6.97
CA LEU A 99 12.36 -10.56 -5.83
C LEU A 99 11.58 -10.19 -4.57
N LEU A 100 10.62 -9.27 -4.68
CA LEU A 100 9.79 -8.83 -3.58
C LEU A 100 9.02 -10.00 -2.96
N ALA A 101 8.41 -10.85 -3.78
CA ALA A 101 7.69 -12.03 -3.32
C ALA A 101 8.62 -13.02 -2.59
N VAL A 102 9.82 -13.26 -3.10
CA VAL A 102 10.82 -14.10 -2.43
C VAL A 102 11.24 -13.53 -1.08
N ILE A 103 11.52 -12.23 -0.99
CA ILE A 103 11.89 -11.59 0.28
C ILE A 103 10.77 -11.75 1.31
N ARG A 104 9.52 -11.50 0.90
CA ARG A 104 8.36 -11.64 1.77
C ARG A 104 8.22 -13.07 2.29
N ARG A 105 8.31 -14.06 1.41
CA ARG A 105 8.24 -15.48 1.76
C ARG A 105 9.36 -15.89 2.70
N LEU A 106 10.60 -15.46 2.44
CA LEU A 106 11.76 -15.76 3.27
C LEU A 106 11.67 -15.13 4.66
N GLN A 107 11.18 -13.89 4.77
CA GLN A 107 10.94 -13.25 6.06
C GLN A 107 9.81 -13.94 6.83
N ALA A 108 8.72 -14.30 6.16
CA ALA A 108 7.62 -15.06 6.77
C ALA A 108 8.09 -16.44 7.25
N ALA A 109 8.91 -17.14 6.45
CA ALA A 109 9.52 -18.41 6.83
C ALA A 109 10.44 -18.25 8.04
N ALA A 110 11.29 -17.21 8.07
CA ALA A 110 12.17 -16.97 9.21
C ALA A 110 11.38 -16.67 10.49
N GLU A 111 10.30 -15.89 10.40
CA GLU A 111 9.39 -15.60 11.53
C GLU A 111 8.65 -16.85 12.00
N LEU A 112 8.12 -17.65 11.07
CA LEU A 112 7.47 -18.93 11.35
C LEU A 112 8.43 -19.89 12.05
N LEU A 113 9.67 -20.01 11.58
CA LEU A 113 10.66 -20.93 12.14
C LEU A 113 11.21 -20.49 13.49
N VAL A 114 11.17 -19.20 13.82
CA VAL A 114 11.44 -18.73 15.19
C VAL A 114 10.29 -19.12 16.12
N ALA A 115 9.04 -19.01 15.67
CA ALA A 115 7.87 -19.36 16.48
C ALA A 115 7.67 -20.89 16.59
N LEU A 116 7.93 -21.64 15.52
CA LEU A 116 7.67 -23.06 15.39
C LEU A 116 8.88 -23.79 14.77
N PRO A 117 9.99 -23.98 15.52
CA PRO A 117 11.24 -24.54 14.98
C PRO A 117 11.12 -25.96 14.42
N ALA A 118 10.16 -26.75 14.91
CA ALA A 118 9.92 -28.13 14.48
C ALA A 118 9.57 -28.26 12.99
N PHE A 119 9.04 -27.19 12.37
CA PHE A 119 8.67 -27.19 10.97
C PHE A 119 9.82 -26.93 10.01
N ARG A 120 11.06 -26.72 10.50
CA ARG A 120 12.23 -26.45 9.64
C ARG A 120 12.44 -27.52 8.56
N GLY A 121 12.49 -28.79 8.94
CA GLY A 121 12.69 -29.89 8.00
C GLY A 121 11.58 -29.97 6.95
N PRO A 122 10.31 -30.13 7.37
CA PRO A 122 9.17 -30.18 6.46
C PRO A 122 9.05 -28.96 5.53
N LEU A 123 9.33 -27.75 6.03
CA LEU A 123 9.26 -26.53 5.24
C LEU A 123 10.35 -26.46 4.17
N VAL A 124 11.59 -26.85 4.51
CA VAL A 124 12.70 -26.91 3.54
C VAL A 124 12.39 -27.92 2.45
N THR A 125 11.86 -29.10 2.81
CA THR A 125 11.48 -30.12 1.81
C THR A 125 10.34 -29.64 0.93
N ALA A 126 9.29 -29.04 1.51
CA ALA A 126 8.14 -28.52 0.76
C ALA A 126 8.56 -27.43 -0.23
N LEU A 127 9.38 -26.46 0.19
CA LEU A 127 9.84 -25.37 -0.69
C LEU A 127 10.79 -25.86 -1.78
N ARG A 128 11.63 -26.87 -1.52
CA ARG A 128 12.48 -27.50 -2.55
C ARG A 128 11.65 -28.16 -3.65
N ARG A 129 10.49 -28.72 -3.34
CA ARG A 129 9.59 -29.30 -4.35
C ARG A 129 8.93 -28.26 -5.25
N LEU A 130 8.93 -26.99 -4.83
CA LEU A 130 8.45 -25.86 -5.63
C LEU A 130 9.55 -25.23 -6.49
N GLU A 131 10.80 -25.69 -6.37
CA GLU A 131 11.90 -25.23 -7.21
C GLU A 131 11.70 -25.73 -8.65
N PRO A 132 11.80 -24.86 -9.67
CA PRO A 132 11.69 -25.29 -11.05
C PRO A 132 12.85 -26.24 -11.41
N ALA A 133 12.52 -27.35 -12.05
CA ALA A 133 13.51 -28.36 -12.45
C ALA A 133 14.59 -27.77 -13.36
N ASP A 134 14.19 -26.89 -14.28
CA ASP A 134 15.02 -26.30 -15.32
C ASP A 134 15.41 -24.84 -14.99
N HIS A 135 15.83 -24.58 -13.76
CA HIS A 135 16.25 -23.24 -13.33
C HIS A 135 17.42 -22.66 -14.16
N GLU A 136 18.21 -23.51 -14.82
CA GLU A 136 19.30 -23.10 -15.70
C GLU A 136 18.82 -22.38 -16.97
N GLU A 137 17.59 -22.67 -17.42
CA GLU A 137 16.96 -22.06 -18.59
C GLU A 137 16.34 -20.69 -18.28
N LEU A 138 16.23 -20.34 -17.00
CA LEU A 138 15.68 -19.05 -16.59
C LEU A 138 16.66 -17.91 -16.90
N PRO A 139 16.16 -16.70 -17.21
CA PRO A 139 16.96 -15.48 -17.22
C PRO A 139 17.75 -15.30 -15.92
N SER A 140 18.95 -14.71 -16.03
CA SER A 140 19.86 -14.51 -14.90
C SER A 140 19.20 -13.78 -13.72
N HIS A 141 18.36 -12.77 -13.99
CA HIS A 141 17.63 -12.06 -12.94
C HIS A 141 16.55 -12.91 -12.26
N LEU A 142 16.00 -13.94 -12.92
CA LEU A 142 15.04 -14.88 -12.31
C LEU A 142 15.73 -16.07 -11.62
N GLN A 143 16.93 -16.45 -12.05
CA GLN A 143 17.79 -17.38 -11.31
C GLN A 143 18.13 -16.83 -9.91
N TRP A 144 18.28 -15.50 -9.78
CA TRP A 144 18.60 -14.84 -8.51
C TRP A 144 17.56 -15.10 -7.40
N PRO A 145 16.25 -14.80 -7.56
CA PRO A 145 15.22 -15.15 -6.59
C PRO A 145 15.17 -16.65 -6.23
N VAL A 146 15.40 -17.55 -7.18
CA VAL A 146 15.45 -19.01 -6.91
C VAL A 146 16.62 -19.35 -6.00
N LEU A 147 17.79 -18.79 -6.30
CA LEU A 147 18.99 -18.96 -5.48
C LEU A 147 18.77 -18.41 -4.05
N LEU A 148 18.13 -17.25 -3.91
CA LEU A 148 17.78 -16.68 -2.61
C LEU A 148 16.82 -17.58 -1.82
N LEU A 149 15.78 -18.13 -2.46
CA LEU A 149 14.86 -19.07 -1.82
C LEU A 149 15.61 -20.30 -1.29
N ARG A 150 16.53 -20.85 -2.08
CA ARG A 150 17.32 -22.02 -1.74
C ARG A 150 18.20 -21.79 -0.52
N HIS A 151 19.00 -20.72 -0.52
CA HIS A 151 19.91 -20.44 0.60
C HIS A 151 19.20 -19.83 1.82
N GLY A 152 18.14 -19.05 1.62
CA GLY A 152 17.44 -18.34 2.70
C GLY A 152 16.74 -19.25 3.71
N ILE A 153 16.33 -20.45 3.30
CA ILE A 153 15.68 -21.45 4.18
C ILE A 153 16.66 -22.48 4.76
N GLY A 154 17.95 -22.39 4.42
CA GLY A 154 18.99 -23.30 4.92
C GLY A 154 19.01 -24.67 4.24
N ALA A 155 18.64 -24.74 2.96
CA ALA A 155 18.81 -25.95 2.16
C ALA A 155 20.30 -26.29 1.99
N GLU A 156 20.70 -27.54 2.28
CA GLU A 156 22.08 -28.01 2.05
C GLU A 156 22.55 -27.86 0.58
N HIS A 157 23.86 -27.64 0.44
CA HIS A 157 24.63 -27.48 -0.78
C HIS A 157 24.32 -28.56 -1.83
N GLY A 158 23.56 -28.18 -2.87
CA GLY A 158 23.63 -28.86 -4.17
C GLY A 158 24.74 -28.22 -5.01
N SER A 159 25.32 -28.98 -5.94
CA SER A 159 26.53 -28.59 -6.69
C SER A 159 26.47 -27.15 -7.21
N ALA A 160 27.48 -26.35 -6.86
CA ALA A 160 27.67 -24.96 -7.24
C ALA A 160 27.94 -24.74 -8.76
N HIS A 161 27.49 -25.64 -9.63
CA HIS A 161 27.85 -25.68 -11.05
C HIS A 161 26.67 -25.50 -12.01
N ALA A 162 25.46 -25.20 -11.49
CA ALA A 162 24.23 -25.03 -12.29
C ALA A 162 23.81 -23.56 -12.51
N TRP A 163 24.39 -22.60 -11.78
CA TRP A 163 23.98 -21.18 -11.90
C TRP A 163 24.82 -20.44 -12.93
N ASN A 164 24.20 -19.50 -13.65
CA ASN A 164 24.92 -18.57 -14.53
C ASN A 164 26.07 -17.90 -13.77
N ALA A 165 27.24 -17.78 -14.42
CA ALA A 165 28.45 -17.20 -13.84
C ALA A 165 28.19 -15.81 -13.23
N GLU A 166 27.34 -14.99 -13.85
CA GLU A 166 26.97 -13.67 -13.34
C GLU A 166 26.20 -13.73 -12.03
N VAL A 167 25.25 -14.65 -11.93
CA VAL A 167 24.46 -14.91 -10.72
C VAL A 167 25.37 -15.39 -9.59
N GLN A 168 26.35 -16.25 -9.91
CA GLN A 168 27.35 -16.70 -8.93
C GLN A 168 28.26 -15.56 -8.46
N ARG A 169 28.67 -14.66 -9.36
CA ARG A 169 29.48 -13.48 -9.00
C ARG A 169 28.72 -12.57 -8.04
N GLU A 170 27.47 -12.26 -8.36
CA GLU A 170 26.60 -11.45 -7.51
C GLU A 170 26.35 -12.12 -6.15
N TRP A 171 26.16 -13.44 -6.14
CA TRP A 171 25.99 -14.21 -4.89
C TRP A 171 27.21 -14.13 -4.00
N CYS A 172 28.40 -14.44 -4.53
CA CYS A 172 29.65 -14.33 -3.79
C CYS A 172 29.92 -12.90 -3.30
N GLY A 173 29.47 -11.88 -4.04
CA GLY A 173 29.62 -10.47 -3.71
C GLY A 173 28.78 -9.98 -2.51
N LEU A 174 27.71 -10.70 -2.12
CA LEU A 174 26.85 -10.28 -0.99
C LEU A 174 27.61 -10.17 0.34
N GLY A 175 28.62 -11.02 0.53
CA GLY A 175 29.41 -11.07 1.76
C GLY A 175 30.30 -9.86 2.01
N ALA A 176 30.77 -9.22 0.93
CA ALA A 176 31.71 -8.11 1.01
C ALA A 176 31.13 -6.85 1.69
N GLN A 177 29.80 -6.69 1.69
CA GLN A 177 29.13 -5.55 2.32
C GLN A 177 29.04 -5.67 3.86
N TYR A 178 29.24 -6.86 4.42
CA TYR A 178 29.12 -7.12 5.86
C TYR A 178 30.44 -7.65 6.46
N ALA A 179 31.53 -6.92 6.30
CA ALA A 179 32.83 -7.24 6.92
C ALA A 179 33.31 -8.68 6.62
N ASP A 180 33.22 -9.09 5.35
CA ASP A 180 33.66 -10.39 4.83
C ASP A 180 32.92 -11.61 5.41
N LEU A 181 31.66 -11.44 5.81
CA LEU A 181 30.78 -12.58 6.11
C LEU A 181 30.52 -13.40 4.82
N GLY A 182 30.25 -14.70 4.97
CA GLY A 182 29.76 -15.51 3.85
C GLY A 182 28.39 -15.02 3.36
N PRO A 183 28.04 -15.22 2.06
CA PRO A 183 26.81 -14.71 1.48
C PRO A 183 25.54 -15.25 2.18
N GLU A 184 25.60 -16.49 2.69
CA GLU A 184 24.51 -17.08 3.47
C GLU A 184 24.27 -16.37 4.80
N GLU A 185 25.33 -15.92 5.48
CA GLU A 185 25.22 -15.21 6.74
C GLU A 185 24.73 -13.79 6.53
N ALA A 186 25.18 -13.13 5.46
CA ALA A 186 24.64 -11.83 5.04
C ALA A 186 23.14 -11.91 4.75
N LEU A 187 22.72 -12.93 4.00
CA LEU A 187 21.31 -13.20 3.71
C LEU A 187 20.50 -13.48 4.98
N ARG A 188 21.00 -14.36 5.86
CA ARG A 188 20.35 -14.68 7.14
C ARG A 188 20.17 -13.44 8.02
N ARG A 189 21.16 -12.55 8.07
CA ARG A 189 21.14 -11.34 8.89
C ARG A 189 20.06 -10.34 8.46
N VAL A 190 19.77 -10.23 7.16
CA VAL A 190 18.71 -9.32 6.67
C VAL A 190 17.32 -9.95 6.68
N LEU A 191 17.21 -11.28 6.76
CA LEU A 191 15.92 -11.99 6.76
C LEU A 191 15.42 -12.37 8.17
N ALA A 192 16.33 -12.72 9.08
CA ALA A 192 15.98 -13.26 10.39
C ALA A 192 15.25 -12.24 11.28
N PRO A 193 14.34 -12.71 12.16
CA PRO A 193 13.76 -11.87 13.21
C PRO A 193 14.83 -11.23 14.09
N ASP A 194 14.80 -9.89 14.16
CA ASP A 194 15.69 -9.09 14.99
C ASP A 194 14.84 -8.24 15.94
N PRO A 195 14.94 -8.41 17.28
CA PRO A 195 14.16 -7.64 18.24
C PRO A 195 14.56 -6.16 18.27
N SER A 196 15.73 -5.80 17.74
CA SER A 196 16.21 -4.42 17.65
C SER A 196 15.74 -3.68 16.39
N CYS A 197 15.15 -4.39 15.43
CA CYS A 197 14.72 -3.83 14.14
C CYS A 197 13.27 -4.22 13.81
N GLY A 198 12.43 -3.22 13.55
CA GLY A 198 11.03 -3.44 13.16
C GLY A 198 10.88 -4.20 11.82
N PRO A 199 9.74 -4.85 11.57
CA PRO A 199 9.50 -5.61 10.32
C PRO A 199 9.70 -4.80 9.04
N LEU A 200 9.28 -3.53 9.02
CA LEU A 200 9.47 -2.63 7.87
C LEU A 200 10.96 -2.35 7.61
N GLN A 201 11.70 -1.99 8.66
CA GLN A 201 13.13 -1.71 8.55
C GLN A 201 13.93 -2.95 8.10
N ARG A 202 13.46 -4.16 8.45
CA ARG A 202 14.03 -5.41 7.96
C ARG A 202 13.78 -5.62 6.48
N LEU A 203 12.57 -5.33 5.99
CA LEU A 203 12.29 -5.29 4.54
C LEU A 203 13.21 -4.31 3.82
N GLU A 204 13.39 -3.10 4.35
CA GLU A 204 14.27 -2.08 3.75
C GLU A 204 15.73 -2.53 3.72
N ARG A 205 16.22 -3.17 4.78
CA ARG A 205 17.57 -3.78 4.81
C ARG A 205 17.73 -4.89 3.80
N ALA A 206 16.73 -5.77 3.67
CA ALA A 206 16.75 -6.84 2.67
C ALA A 206 16.78 -6.26 1.26
N LEU A 207 15.98 -5.22 0.98
CA LEU A 207 15.99 -4.55 -0.32
C LEU A 207 17.31 -3.84 -0.61
N ALA A 208 17.87 -3.13 0.36
CA ALA A 208 19.16 -2.46 0.20
C ALA A 208 20.30 -3.44 -0.17
N LEU A 209 20.22 -4.69 0.31
CA LEU A 209 21.20 -5.72 -0.01
C LEU A 209 20.88 -6.45 -1.33
N LEU A 210 19.61 -6.81 -1.57
CA LEU A 210 19.22 -7.79 -2.58
C LEU A 210 18.69 -7.20 -3.89
N LEU A 211 18.21 -5.95 -3.87
CA LEU A 211 17.71 -5.26 -5.06
C LEU A 211 18.83 -4.86 -6.03
N PRO A 212 19.97 -4.30 -5.60
CA PRO A 212 21.01 -3.88 -6.55
C PRO A 212 21.60 -5.03 -7.39
N PRO A 213 21.89 -6.23 -6.84
CA PRO A 213 22.28 -7.38 -7.66
C PRO A 213 21.21 -7.78 -8.67
N TYR A 214 19.94 -7.77 -8.26
CA TYR A 214 18.82 -8.11 -9.14
C TYR A 214 18.69 -7.14 -10.31
N GLU A 215 18.79 -5.84 -10.07
CA GLU A 215 18.73 -4.80 -11.10
C GLU A 215 19.88 -4.94 -12.12
N ARG A 216 21.10 -5.25 -11.67
CA ARG A 216 22.24 -5.50 -12.56
C ARG A 216 22.04 -6.72 -13.45
N LEU A 217 21.53 -7.82 -12.89
CA LEU A 217 21.21 -9.03 -13.65
C LEU A 217 20.08 -8.78 -14.64
N LEU A 218 19.07 -8.00 -14.24
CA LEU A 218 17.96 -7.62 -15.10
C LEU A 218 18.45 -6.77 -16.28
N GLU A 219 19.29 -5.77 -16.03
CA GLU A 219 19.92 -4.98 -17.09
C GLU A 219 20.77 -5.84 -18.03
N LEU A 220 21.48 -6.84 -17.50
CA LEU A 220 22.28 -7.77 -18.31
C LEU A 220 21.41 -8.58 -19.25
N ASP A 221 20.32 -9.15 -18.75
CA ASP A 221 19.39 -9.93 -19.55
C ASP A 221 18.69 -9.06 -20.62
N LEU A 222 18.32 -7.81 -20.27
CA LEU A 222 17.77 -6.84 -21.23
C LEU A 222 18.78 -6.49 -22.33
N ARG A 223 20.06 -6.30 -21.99
CA ARG A 223 21.13 -6.04 -22.98
C ARG A 223 21.37 -7.24 -23.88
N ALA A 224 21.40 -8.46 -23.34
CA ALA A 224 21.61 -9.67 -24.12
C ALA A 224 20.49 -9.88 -25.17
N ARG A 225 19.24 -9.58 -24.81
CA ARG A 225 18.09 -9.67 -25.72
C ARG A 225 18.05 -8.50 -26.72
N GLY A 226 18.39 -7.28 -26.30
CA GLY A 226 18.50 -6.12 -27.20
C GLY A 226 19.62 -6.27 -28.24
N ALA A 227 20.75 -6.89 -27.88
CA ALA A 227 21.84 -7.19 -28.80
C ALA A 227 21.49 -8.33 -29.77
N ALA A 228 20.67 -9.30 -29.36
CA ALA A 228 20.16 -10.35 -30.25
C ALA A 228 19.18 -9.81 -31.30
N ALA A 229 18.38 -8.78 -30.96
CA ALA A 229 17.48 -8.10 -31.91
C ALA A 229 18.24 -7.23 -32.95
N ALA A 230 19.42 -6.71 -32.60
CA ALA A 230 20.31 -5.99 -33.53
C ALA A 230 21.27 -6.92 -34.31
N GLY A 231 21.24 -8.22 -34.03
CA GLY A 231 22.21 -9.21 -34.47
C GLY A 231 21.81 -10.02 -35.71
N SER A 232 21.15 -9.42 -36.70
CA SER A 232 21.07 -9.94 -38.06
C SER A 232 21.60 -8.89 -39.02
N GLY A 233 22.90 -8.94 -39.29
CA GLY A 233 23.53 -8.15 -40.35
C GLY A 233 24.31 -6.92 -39.87
N ALA A 234 25.33 -7.11 -39.03
CA ALA A 234 26.47 -6.18 -39.04
C ALA A 234 27.75 -6.93 -38.66
N GLN A 235 28.62 -7.13 -39.64
CA GLN A 235 29.99 -7.57 -39.40
C GLN A 235 30.75 -6.51 -38.59
N PRO A 236 31.74 -6.92 -37.78
CA PRO A 236 32.50 -6.02 -36.93
C PRO A 236 33.58 -5.30 -37.76
N LEU A 237 33.70 -3.99 -37.59
CA LEU A 237 34.93 -3.27 -37.95
C LEU A 237 35.72 -2.96 -36.68
N GLU A 238 36.77 -3.76 -36.48
CA GLU A 238 37.91 -3.41 -35.63
C GLU A 238 38.72 -2.26 -36.25
N GLY A 239 39.34 -1.44 -35.38
CA GLY A 239 40.75 -1.06 -35.59
C GLY A 239 41.05 0.34 -36.15
N GLU A 240 41.06 1.31 -35.24
CA GLU A 240 42.13 2.31 -35.01
C GLU A 240 43.27 2.50 -36.06
N ARG A 241 43.42 3.75 -36.56
CA ARG A 241 44.66 4.60 -36.67
C ARG A 241 44.99 5.23 -38.04
N ILE A 242 45.06 6.57 -37.99
CA ILE A 242 46.10 7.50 -38.53
C ILE A 242 46.60 7.28 -39.97
N GLY A 243 46.41 8.27 -40.84
CA GLY A 243 47.32 8.51 -41.98
C GLY A 243 46.74 9.29 -43.16
N ASP A 244 47.30 10.48 -43.34
CA ASP A 244 47.46 11.38 -44.51
C ASP A 244 47.17 10.90 -45.96
N GLU A 245 47.03 11.90 -46.84
CA GLU A 245 47.11 11.91 -48.32
C GLU A 245 45.84 11.73 -49.22
N LEU A 246 45.43 12.87 -49.78
CA LEU A 246 45.25 13.21 -51.21
C LEU A 246 44.50 12.27 -52.21
N ALA A 247 43.57 12.93 -52.91
CA ALA A 247 43.30 12.90 -54.38
C ALA A 247 42.12 12.10 -54.96
N GLY A 248 41.35 12.80 -55.82
CA GLY A 248 40.55 12.31 -56.95
C GLY A 248 39.18 11.73 -56.60
N GLY A 249 38.04 12.08 -57.21
CA GLY A 249 37.78 12.59 -58.55
C GLY A 249 37.02 11.53 -59.37
N GLY A 250 35.83 11.87 -59.86
CA GLY A 250 35.24 11.20 -61.05
C GLY A 250 33.94 10.42 -60.87
N ALA A 251 32.84 11.07 -61.26
CA ALA A 251 31.82 10.67 -62.24
C ALA A 251 31.70 9.22 -62.75
N GLY A 252 30.45 8.84 -63.04
CA GLY A 252 30.05 7.76 -63.96
C GLY A 252 28.76 7.10 -63.47
N ASP A 253 27.58 7.55 -63.91
CA ASP A 253 26.87 7.19 -65.13
C ASP A 253 25.74 6.18 -64.85
N ASP A 254 24.54 6.65 -65.19
CA ASP A 254 23.22 6.04 -65.41
C ASP A 254 23.28 4.79 -66.34
N PRO A 255 22.14 4.20 -66.77
CA PRO A 255 21.05 3.54 -66.05
C PRO A 255 20.85 2.10 -66.58
N ASP A 256 19.89 1.32 -66.09
CA ASP A 256 19.01 0.61 -67.03
C ASP A 256 17.72 0.09 -66.39
N ALA A 257 16.68 0.13 -67.21
CA ALA A 257 15.28 -0.05 -66.89
C ALA A 257 14.78 -1.46 -67.24
N ALA A 258 13.47 -1.63 -67.01
CA ALA A 258 12.57 -2.71 -67.45
C ALA A 258 12.54 -3.95 -66.51
N GLU A 259 11.41 -4.58 -66.22
CA GLU A 259 10.16 -4.64 -66.98
C GLU A 259 9.02 -5.11 -66.05
N HIS A 260 7.80 -4.63 -66.35
CA HIS A 260 6.54 -5.13 -65.81
C HIS A 260 6.20 -6.47 -66.47
N ASP A 261 5.61 -7.41 -65.74
CA ASP A 261 4.42 -8.09 -66.27
C ASP A 261 3.49 -8.63 -65.18
N ARG A 262 2.20 -8.51 -65.46
CA ARG A 262 1.04 -8.91 -64.64
C ARG A 262 0.50 -10.23 -65.17
N GLU A 263 -0.10 -11.06 -64.31
CA GLU A 263 -1.28 -11.83 -64.72
C GLU A 263 -2.16 -12.26 -63.53
N ARG A 264 -3.45 -12.33 -63.84
CA ARG A 264 -4.69 -12.52 -63.05
C ARG A 264 -5.24 -13.92 -63.38
N ASP A 265 -5.85 -14.71 -62.49
CA ASP A 265 -7.30 -14.81 -62.16
C ASP A 265 -7.49 -16.18 -61.43
N ALA A 266 -8.15 -16.30 -60.25
CA ALA A 266 -9.58 -16.45 -59.94
C ALA A 266 -10.16 -17.89 -59.86
N ALA A 267 -10.68 -18.20 -58.65
CA ALA A 267 -11.87 -19.00 -58.28
C ALA A 267 -11.87 -20.56 -58.19
N GLY A 268 -12.35 -21.10 -57.05
CA GLY A 268 -13.08 -22.39 -56.98
C GLY A 268 -12.95 -23.26 -55.71
N GLU A 269 -13.60 -22.86 -54.60
CA GLU A 269 -14.42 -23.64 -53.63
C GLU A 269 -14.18 -25.16 -53.35
N LEU A 270 -13.95 -25.53 -52.07
CA LEU A 270 -14.56 -26.67 -51.32
C LEU A 270 -14.01 -26.74 -49.87
N ALA A 271 -14.88 -26.74 -48.87
CA ALA A 271 -14.63 -27.09 -47.45
C ALA A 271 -15.08 -28.55 -47.16
N PRO A 272 -14.87 -29.19 -45.98
CA PRO A 272 -14.39 -28.66 -44.69
C PRO A 272 -13.44 -29.58 -43.86
N ALA A 273 -13.08 -29.07 -42.66
CA ALA A 273 -12.69 -29.75 -41.41
C ALA A 273 -11.20 -29.78 -41.01
N GLY A 274 -10.92 -29.24 -39.81
CA GLY A 274 -9.71 -29.47 -39.03
C GLY A 274 -9.20 -28.22 -38.31
N ASP A 275 -9.38 -28.16 -36.99
CA ASP A 275 -8.73 -27.23 -36.05
C ASP A 275 -7.21 -27.22 -36.27
N GLU A 276 -6.62 -26.11 -36.72
CA GLU A 276 -5.23 -25.76 -36.39
C GLU A 276 -5.07 -24.24 -36.30
N THR A 277 -4.61 -23.81 -35.13
CA THR A 277 -3.97 -22.54 -34.77
C THR A 277 -3.33 -21.82 -35.95
N GLU A 278 -3.93 -20.70 -36.37
CA GLU A 278 -3.39 -19.84 -37.42
C GLU A 278 -2.14 -19.12 -36.89
N ALA A 279 -0.97 -19.62 -37.29
CA ALA A 279 0.31 -18.98 -37.09
C ALA A 279 0.32 -17.62 -37.79
N ALA A 280 0.70 -16.57 -37.04
CA ALA A 280 0.75 -15.21 -37.51
C ALA A 280 1.66 -15.07 -38.75
N ARG A 281 1.12 -14.43 -39.78
CA ARG A 281 1.79 -14.02 -41.01
C ARG A 281 2.91 -13.03 -40.68
N ALA A 282 4.12 -13.30 -41.16
CA ALA A 282 5.21 -12.35 -41.16
C ALA A 282 4.91 -11.20 -42.15
N GLY A 283 4.97 -9.96 -41.64
CA GLY A 283 4.91 -8.75 -42.45
C GLY A 283 3.83 -7.77 -42.03
N ASP A 284 3.95 -7.20 -40.84
CA ASP A 284 3.55 -5.79 -40.64
C ASP A 284 4.36 -5.17 -39.49
N GLY A 285 4.99 -4.03 -39.76
CA GLY A 285 6.08 -3.46 -38.96
C GLY A 285 5.68 -2.96 -37.56
N ARG A 286 5.79 -3.83 -36.55
CA ARG A 286 5.76 -3.47 -35.12
C ARG A 286 6.82 -4.24 -34.32
N GLU A 287 8.10 -4.06 -34.67
CA GLU A 287 9.26 -4.72 -34.05
C GLU A 287 9.64 -4.20 -32.64
N GLY A 288 8.69 -3.63 -31.88
CA GLY A 288 8.92 -3.14 -30.51
C GLY A 288 8.02 -3.73 -29.42
N ALA A 289 6.92 -4.41 -29.79
CA ALA A 289 5.93 -4.92 -28.84
C ALA A 289 6.14 -6.41 -28.48
N GLU A 290 6.62 -7.22 -29.43
CA GLU A 290 6.68 -8.70 -29.25
C GLU A 290 7.70 -9.14 -28.18
N GLY A 291 8.78 -8.37 -27.96
CA GLY A 291 9.77 -8.67 -26.91
C GLY A 291 9.33 -8.31 -25.49
N ALA A 292 8.44 -7.32 -25.34
CA ALA A 292 7.88 -6.93 -24.05
C ALA A 292 6.79 -7.93 -23.58
N ASP A 293 5.97 -8.41 -24.51
CA ASP A 293 4.92 -9.40 -24.23
C ASP A 293 5.50 -10.76 -23.81
N LEU A 294 6.63 -11.18 -24.40
CA LEU A 294 7.36 -12.38 -23.97
C LEU A 294 8.01 -12.21 -22.58
N PHE A 295 8.44 -11.00 -22.23
CA PHE A 295 9.02 -10.70 -20.92
C PHE A 295 7.97 -10.74 -19.81
N GLU A 296 6.80 -10.15 -20.06
CA GLU A 296 5.65 -10.25 -19.15
C GLU A 296 5.14 -11.69 -19.02
N ALA A 297 5.13 -12.47 -20.13
CA ALA A 297 4.74 -13.88 -20.10
C ALA A 297 5.73 -14.76 -19.32
N GLU A 298 7.04 -14.57 -19.48
CA GLU A 298 8.06 -15.29 -18.69
C GLU A 298 8.04 -14.88 -17.21
N HIS A 299 7.82 -13.60 -16.90
CA HIS A 299 7.62 -13.11 -15.54
C HIS A 299 6.37 -13.70 -14.90
N ALA A 300 5.25 -13.69 -15.62
CA ALA A 300 4.00 -14.28 -15.16
C ALA A 300 4.13 -15.80 -14.98
N ALA A 301 4.81 -16.49 -15.90
CA ALA A 301 5.08 -17.93 -15.79
C ALA A 301 6.01 -18.26 -14.61
N PHE A 302 7.03 -17.44 -14.34
CA PHE A 302 7.90 -17.61 -13.17
C PHE A 302 7.13 -17.41 -11.87
N VAL A 303 6.34 -16.34 -11.76
CA VAL A 303 5.50 -16.07 -10.58
C VAL A 303 4.46 -17.19 -10.41
N SER A 304 3.85 -17.68 -11.49
CA SER A 304 2.85 -18.75 -11.43
C SER A 304 3.42 -20.13 -11.17
N THR A 305 4.73 -20.37 -11.37
CA THR A 305 5.37 -21.70 -11.27
C THR A 305 6.28 -21.84 -10.05
N VAL A 306 7.05 -20.80 -9.72
CA VAL A 306 8.05 -20.82 -8.63
C VAL A 306 7.48 -20.21 -7.35
N LEU A 307 6.61 -19.21 -7.51
CA LEU A 307 5.96 -18.51 -6.41
C LEU A 307 4.51 -18.91 -6.22
N SER A 308 4.03 -19.95 -6.94
CA SER A 308 2.65 -20.45 -6.90
C SER A 308 2.20 -20.61 -5.46
N THR A 309 1.41 -19.64 -5.02
CA THR A 309 0.66 -19.76 -3.79
C THR A 309 -0.73 -20.16 -4.23
N PRO A 310 -1.32 -21.26 -3.74
CA PRO A 310 -2.69 -21.64 -4.09
C PRO A 310 -3.73 -20.57 -3.69
N MET A 311 -3.34 -19.64 -2.82
CA MET A 311 -4.15 -18.50 -2.39
C MET A 311 -4.62 -17.65 -3.58
N PRO A 312 -5.91 -17.24 -3.62
CA PRO A 312 -6.38 -16.20 -4.52
C PRO A 312 -5.55 -14.92 -4.37
N SER A 313 -5.52 -14.06 -5.40
CA SER A 313 -4.73 -12.83 -5.37
C SER A 313 -4.90 -12.06 -4.06
N ASP A 314 -3.79 -11.54 -3.51
CA ASP A 314 -3.69 -10.95 -2.16
C ASP A 314 -4.77 -9.87 -1.86
N GLY A 315 -5.36 -9.26 -2.89
CA GLY A 315 -6.46 -8.32 -2.75
C GLY A 315 -7.79 -8.96 -2.31
N VAL A 316 -8.15 -10.13 -2.84
CA VAL A 316 -9.44 -10.81 -2.57
C VAL A 316 -9.48 -11.37 -1.14
N LEU A 317 -8.35 -11.88 -0.66
CA LEU A 317 -8.21 -12.38 0.71
C LEU A 317 -8.26 -11.29 1.77
N PHE A 318 -7.65 -10.13 1.49
CA PHE A 318 -7.63 -9.03 2.44
C PHE A 318 -9.04 -8.42 2.61
N GLU A 319 -9.81 -8.30 1.52
CA GLU A 319 -11.20 -7.85 1.56
C GLU A 319 -12.11 -8.86 2.28
N ALA A 320 -11.98 -10.16 1.99
CA ALA A 320 -12.79 -11.19 2.64
C ALA A 320 -12.47 -11.39 4.14
N VAL A 321 -11.19 -11.27 4.54
CA VAL A 321 -10.78 -11.41 5.96
C VAL A 321 -11.16 -10.19 6.78
N ILE A 322 -11.18 -8.98 6.19
CA ILE A 322 -11.73 -7.79 6.84
C ILE A 322 -13.26 -7.92 7.02
N ASP A 323 -13.96 -8.46 6.03
CA ASP A 323 -15.41 -8.68 6.07
C ASP A 323 -15.84 -9.73 7.10
N ALA A 324 -15.05 -10.79 7.31
CA ALA A 324 -15.33 -11.85 8.29
C ALA A 324 -15.20 -11.39 9.77
N VAL A 325 -14.68 -10.18 10.02
CA VAL A 325 -14.45 -9.64 11.38
C VAL A 325 -15.50 -8.58 11.77
N VAL A 326 -16.43 -8.22 10.87
CA VAL A 326 -17.56 -7.33 11.18
C VAL A 326 -18.75 -8.17 11.67
N PRO A 327 -19.30 -7.93 12.88
CA PRO A 327 -20.45 -8.68 13.37
C PRO A 327 -21.69 -8.49 12.47
N PRO A 328 -22.51 -9.53 12.27
CA PRO A 328 -23.63 -9.49 11.33
C PRO A 328 -24.73 -8.58 11.89
N GLY A 329 -24.84 -7.37 11.34
CA GLY A 329 -25.84 -6.40 11.76
C GLY A 329 -26.00 -5.13 10.92
N ALA A 330 -25.28 -5.00 9.79
CA ALA A 330 -25.50 -3.91 8.85
C ALA A 330 -26.16 -4.48 7.58
N ASP A 331 -27.39 -4.05 7.31
CA ASP A 331 -28.19 -4.41 6.14
C ASP A 331 -27.35 -4.33 4.85
N ARG A 332 -27.17 -5.47 4.17
CA ARG A 332 -26.57 -5.56 2.84
C ARG A 332 -27.70 -5.56 1.80
N ASP A 333 -27.78 -4.49 1.01
CA ASP A 333 -28.68 -4.36 -0.14
C ASP A 333 -28.24 -5.34 -1.27
N PRO A 334 -29.10 -6.29 -1.71
CA PRO A 334 -28.73 -7.37 -2.63
C PRO A 334 -28.67 -6.96 -4.11
N SER A 335 -28.55 -5.67 -4.44
CA SER A 335 -28.69 -5.16 -5.80
C SER A 335 -27.39 -4.64 -6.43
N ARG A 336 -26.36 -5.48 -6.55
CA ARG A 336 -25.25 -5.24 -7.51
C ARG A 336 -24.78 -6.54 -8.16
N LYS A 337 -25.39 -6.89 -9.29
CA LYS A 337 -24.94 -8.00 -10.15
C LYS A 337 -23.62 -7.67 -10.82
N ALA A 338 -22.76 -8.68 -10.87
CA ALA A 338 -21.47 -8.74 -11.53
C ALA A 338 -21.49 -8.17 -12.95
N VAL A 339 -20.56 -7.24 -13.22
CA VAL A 339 -20.19 -6.76 -14.56
C VAL A 339 -18.72 -7.17 -14.78
N GLY A 340 -18.44 -7.65 -15.99
CA GLY A 340 -17.27 -8.46 -16.36
C GLY A 340 -15.89 -7.93 -15.93
N ALA A 341 -15.09 -8.86 -15.39
CA ALA A 341 -13.78 -8.64 -14.76
C ALA A 341 -12.62 -8.24 -15.69
N GLY A 342 -12.85 -8.09 -17.00
CA GLY A 342 -11.79 -7.70 -17.94
C GLY A 342 -11.67 -6.19 -18.18
N GLY A 343 -12.80 -5.45 -18.09
CA GLY A 343 -12.83 -4.00 -18.39
C GLY A 343 -12.81 -3.11 -17.15
N ALA A 344 -13.32 -3.61 -16.02
CA ALA A 344 -13.41 -2.86 -14.77
C ALA A 344 -12.02 -2.58 -14.17
N ALA A 345 -11.11 -3.56 -14.17
CA ALA A 345 -9.77 -3.36 -13.60
C ALA A 345 -8.94 -2.31 -14.35
N ALA A 346 -9.05 -2.24 -15.68
CA ALA A 346 -8.39 -1.22 -16.49
C ALA A 346 -9.00 0.18 -16.28
N ALA A 347 -10.32 0.27 -16.17
CA ALA A 347 -11.01 1.51 -15.82
C ALA A 347 -10.65 1.98 -14.39
N GLU A 348 -10.59 1.06 -13.44
CA GLU A 348 -10.23 1.33 -12.04
C GLU A 348 -8.78 1.80 -11.89
N ALA A 349 -7.85 1.20 -12.62
CA ALA A 349 -6.45 1.65 -12.66
C ALA A 349 -6.33 3.06 -13.27
N THR A 350 -7.12 3.35 -14.30
CA THR A 350 -7.16 4.66 -14.96
C THR A 350 -7.73 5.73 -14.03
N GLU A 351 -8.83 5.44 -13.33
CA GLU A 351 -9.44 6.37 -12.38
C GLU A 351 -8.51 6.72 -11.20
N LEU A 352 -7.77 5.74 -10.69
CA LEU A 352 -6.77 5.97 -9.64
C LEU A 352 -5.56 6.73 -10.16
N ALA A 353 -5.10 6.46 -11.39
CA ALA A 353 -4.02 7.21 -12.03
C ALA A 353 -4.41 8.68 -12.25
N ASP A 354 -5.63 8.94 -12.72
CA ASP A 354 -6.19 10.28 -12.87
C ASP A 354 -6.27 11.02 -11.53
N TYR A 355 -6.72 10.33 -10.48
CA TYR A 355 -6.73 10.87 -9.13
C TYR A 355 -5.30 11.24 -8.66
N ARG A 356 -4.34 10.33 -8.83
CA ARG A 356 -2.93 10.54 -8.43
C ARG A 356 -2.31 11.71 -9.20
N ALA A 357 -2.55 11.80 -10.51
CA ALA A 357 -2.10 12.92 -11.34
C ALA A 357 -2.71 14.25 -10.88
N ARG A 358 -3.99 14.25 -10.49
CA ARG A 358 -4.69 15.44 -9.98
C ARG A 358 -4.17 15.84 -8.59
N SER A 359 -3.95 14.88 -7.70
CA SER A 359 -3.33 15.11 -6.38
C SER A 359 -1.92 15.70 -6.55
N ALA A 360 -1.13 15.17 -7.48
CA ALA A 360 0.18 15.71 -7.81
C ALA A 360 0.11 17.17 -8.30
N ALA A 361 -0.87 17.52 -9.13
CA ALA A 361 -1.10 18.91 -9.56
C ALA A 361 -1.50 19.84 -8.41
N LEU A 362 -2.08 19.31 -7.33
CA LEU A 362 -2.54 20.04 -6.15
C LEU A 362 -1.56 19.96 -4.96
N THR A 363 -0.34 19.45 -5.18
CA THR A 363 0.68 19.27 -4.12
C THR A 363 0.93 20.55 -3.32
N ALA A 364 1.13 21.69 -3.96
CA ALA A 364 1.45 22.94 -3.26
C ALA A 364 0.32 23.40 -2.31
N PRO A 365 -0.96 23.46 -2.73
CA PRO A 365 -2.08 23.66 -1.81
C PRO A 365 -2.19 22.63 -0.68
N ILE A 366 -1.94 21.34 -0.96
CA ILE A 366 -1.97 20.26 0.05
C ILE A 366 -0.93 20.50 1.14
N GLU A 367 0.31 20.80 0.75
CA GLU A 367 1.40 21.06 1.70
C GLU A 367 1.16 22.32 2.54
N ARG A 368 0.60 23.39 1.96
CA ARG A 368 0.22 24.60 2.73
C ARG A 368 -0.78 24.29 3.85
N MET A 369 -1.80 23.48 3.56
CA MET A 369 -2.76 23.05 4.59
C MET A 369 -2.10 22.16 5.65
N ARG A 370 -1.14 21.31 5.26
CA ARG A 370 -0.37 20.45 6.17
C ARG A 370 0.57 21.25 7.09
N GLU A 371 1.13 22.35 6.60
CA GLU A 371 1.97 23.28 7.39
C GLU A 371 1.23 23.87 8.59
N LEU A 372 -0.07 24.13 8.48
CA LEU A 372 -0.92 24.58 9.61
C LEU A 372 -0.80 23.65 10.81
N TRP A 373 -0.90 22.34 10.57
CA TRP A 373 -0.82 21.32 11.60
C TRP A 373 0.61 21.00 12.03
N SER A 374 1.59 21.15 11.13
CA SER A 374 3.01 21.06 11.50
C SER A 374 3.39 22.06 12.60
N ARG A 375 2.82 23.27 12.57
CA ARG A 375 2.97 24.27 13.66
C ARG A 375 2.41 23.76 14.98
N VAL A 376 1.22 23.15 14.96
CA VAL A 376 0.57 22.57 16.16
C VAL A 376 1.38 21.40 16.72
N ILE A 377 1.81 20.48 15.85
CA ILE A 377 2.67 19.33 16.21
C ILE A 377 3.97 19.83 16.85
N THR A 378 4.63 20.80 16.23
CA THR A 378 5.87 21.39 16.74
C THR A 378 5.66 22.08 18.09
N GLU A 379 4.57 22.82 18.27
CA GLU A 379 4.25 23.42 19.57
C GLU A 379 4.05 22.35 20.66
N ARG A 380 3.39 21.23 20.32
CA ARG A 380 3.15 20.12 21.28
C ARG A 380 4.42 19.36 21.64
N ILE A 381 5.36 19.23 20.71
CA ILE A 381 6.69 18.66 20.99
C ILE A 381 7.54 19.64 21.84
N GLY A 382 7.23 20.94 21.78
CA GLY A 382 7.95 21.99 22.49
C GLY A 382 8.18 21.71 23.97
N THR A 383 9.43 21.57 24.36
CA THR A 383 9.84 21.45 25.77
C THR A 383 10.14 22.82 26.37
N LYS A 384 9.70 23.06 27.61
CA LYS A 384 10.06 24.26 28.38
C LYS A 384 11.14 23.91 29.40
N PRO A 385 12.23 24.68 29.51
CA PRO A 385 13.17 24.51 30.61
C PRO A 385 12.45 24.75 31.95
N ARG A 386 12.63 23.85 32.90
CA ARG A 386 12.09 23.91 34.27
C ARG A 386 13.13 23.31 35.21
N LEU A 387 13.25 23.83 36.41
CA LEU A 387 14.07 23.17 37.44
C LEU A 387 13.42 21.85 37.87
N SER A 388 14.28 20.86 38.16
CA SER A 388 13.92 19.55 38.68
C SER A 388 13.11 19.69 39.97
N ARG A 389 12.23 18.72 40.24
CA ARG A 389 11.44 18.72 41.49
C ARG A 389 12.19 18.14 42.68
N HIS A 390 13.22 17.35 42.41
CA HIS A 390 14.05 16.71 43.42
C HIS A 390 15.43 17.33 43.41
N VAL A 391 15.98 17.48 44.61
CA VAL A 391 17.37 17.86 44.80
C VAL A 391 18.29 16.70 44.44
N GLN A 392 19.45 17.06 43.89
CA GLN A 392 20.48 16.15 43.44
C GLN A 392 21.84 16.61 43.99
N PRO A 393 22.83 15.71 44.01
CA PRO A 393 24.16 16.03 44.51
C PRO A 393 24.91 17.06 43.65
N ASP A 394 24.59 17.10 42.35
CA ASP A 394 25.16 18.04 41.37
C ASP A 394 24.02 18.65 40.54
N GLY A 395 24.08 19.95 40.23
CA GLY A 395 23.03 20.65 39.46
C GLY A 395 23.37 22.10 39.14
N ASP A 396 22.43 22.78 38.46
CA ASP A 396 22.64 24.12 37.89
C ASP A 396 22.33 25.24 38.88
N GLU A 397 21.47 24.98 39.87
CA GLU A 397 20.98 25.96 40.83
C GLU A 397 20.90 25.36 42.23
N LEU A 398 21.17 26.14 43.28
CA LEU A 398 21.09 25.66 44.67
C LEU A 398 19.63 25.70 45.17
N ALA A 399 19.14 24.59 45.73
CA ALA A 399 17.87 24.56 46.45
C ALA A 399 18.05 25.19 47.83
N THR A 400 17.74 26.48 47.96
CA THR A 400 17.88 27.25 49.20
C THR A 400 17.22 26.58 50.41
N GLU A 401 16.09 25.93 50.21
CA GLU A 401 15.31 25.21 51.21
C GLU A 401 15.95 23.88 51.68
N GLN A 402 16.91 23.33 50.93
CA GLN A 402 17.62 22.09 51.26
C GLN A 402 19.06 22.31 51.77
N LEU A 403 19.49 23.56 51.92
CA LEU A 403 20.83 23.90 52.40
C LEU A 403 21.11 23.40 53.83
N ALA A 404 20.15 23.53 54.74
CA ALA A 404 20.35 23.10 56.13
C ALA A 404 20.45 21.55 56.25
N PRO A 405 19.58 20.75 55.61
CA PRO A 405 19.76 19.31 55.49
C PRO A 405 21.07 18.91 54.81
N ALA A 406 21.43 19.54 53.70
CA ALA A 406 22.66 19.24 52.97
C ALA A 406 23.93 19.55 53.80
N LEU A 407 23.91 20.60 54.62
CA LEU A 407 24.99 20.90 55.56
C LEU A 407 25.08 19.84 56.65
N ALA A 408 23.94 19.38 57.18
CA ALA A 408 23.92 18.31 58.17
C ALA A 408 24.46 16.98 57.60
N GLU A 409 24.12 16.65 56.35
CA GLU A 409 24.66 15.50 55.62
C GLU A 409 26.18 15.61 55.38
N ALA A 410 26.66 16.79 54.98
CA ALA A 410 28.09 17.05 54.81
C ALA A 410 28.86 16.87 56.13
N LEU A 411 28.32 17.39 57.23
CA LEU A 411 28.90 17.24 58.57
C LEU A 411 28.84 15.79 59.07
N ALA A 412 27.87 15.01 58.61
CA ALA A 412 27.78 13.57 58.85
C ALA A 412 28.73 12.73 57.96
N GLY A 413 29.51 13.37 57.09
CA GLY A 413 30.52 12.72 56.24
C GLY A 413 30.00 12.22 54.89
N VAL A 414 28.83 12.68 54.44
CA VAL A 414 28.34 12.38 53.08
C VAL A 414 29.12 13.22 52.08
N GLU A 415 29.86 12.57 51.17
CA GLU A 415 30.75 13.25 50.21
C GLU A 415 30.01 14.18 49.23
N ARG A 416 28.77 13.83 48.84
CA ARG A 416 27.97 14.62 47.90
C ARG A 416 26.52 14.76 48.38
N PRO A 417 26.24 15.73 49.27
CA PRO A 417 24.91 15.97 49.78
C PRO A 417 23.99 16.56 48.69
N SER A 418 22.71 16.22 48.73
CA SER A 418 21.76 16.62 47.68
C SER A 418 21.28 18.05 47.89
N ALA A 419 21.99 19.02 47.30
CA ALA A 419 21.73 20.46 47.49
C ALA A 419 21.27 21.20 46.23
N TYR A 420 21.32 20.57 45.05
CA TYR A 420 21.17 21.26 43.77
C TYR A 420 19.91 20.84 43.01
N LEU A 421 19.31 21.79 42.31
CA LEU A 421 18.28 21.57 41.29
C LEU A 421 18.94 21.59 39.92
N ARG A 422 18.51 20.68 39.04
CA ARG A 422 18.99 20.61 37.66
C ARG A 422 17.94 21.19 36.73
N ARG A 423 18.34 21.86 35.66
CA ARG A 423 17.41 22.28 34.60
C ARG A 423 16.94 21.05 33.84
N ASP A 424 15.73 20.62 34.13
CA ASP A 424 14.99 19.62 33.39
C ASP A 424 14.22 20.27 32.23
N ARG A 425 13.91 19.45 31.24
CA ARG A 425 12.99 19.83 30.16
C ARG A 425 11.60 19.34 30.54
N ALA A 426 10.74 20.24 31.01
CA ALA A 426 9.35 19.92 31.31
C ALA A 426 8.48 20.20 30.09
N ARG A 427 7.57 19.27 29.80
CA ARG A 427 6.62 19.39 28.69
C ARG A 427 5.69 20.59 28.89
N ARG A 428 5.37 21.30 27.81
CA ARG A 428 4.32 22.31 27.81
C ARG A 428 2.97 21.58 27.87
N ARG A 429 2.31 21.56 29.04
CA ARG A 429 0.93 21.05 29.15
C ARG A 429 -0.01 22.02 28.43
N THR A 430 -0.43 21.68 27.21
CA THR A 430 -1.53 22.37 26.53
C THR A 430 -2.83 21.73 26.98
N ARG A 431 -3.70 22.48 27.69
CA ARG A 431 -5.02 22.02 28.17
C ARG A 431 -6.09 21.95 27.06
N ARG A 432 -5.70 21.95 25.79
CA ARG A 432 -6.65 22.12 24.68
C ARG A 432 -6.94 20.77 24.06
N ALA A 433 -8.23 20.42 23.95
CA ALA A 433 -8.75 19.29 23.20
C ALA A 433 -8.00 19.16 21.86
N GLY A 434 -7.17 18.13 21.73
CA GLY A 434 -6.27 17.95 20.61
C GLY A 434 -6.91 17.18 19.45
N SER A 435 -7.99 16.48 19.71
CA SER A 435 -8.65 15.62 18.73
C SER A 435 -9.78 16.35 18.03
N THR A 436 -9.84 16.26 16.69
CA THR A 436 -10.81 16.99 15.86
C THR A 436 -11.46 16.05 14.85
N ASP A 437 -12.79 16.10 14.78
CA ASP A 437 -13.62 15.41 13.80
C ASP A 437 -14.15 16.40 12.77
N TYR A 438 -13.84 16.19 11.50
CA TYR A 438 -14.35 16.96 10.38
C TYR A 438 -15.39 16.15 9.60
N ALA A 439 -16.57 16.71 9.36
CA ALA A 439 -17.53 16.21 8.39
C ALA A 439 -17.61 17.20 7.22
N LEU A 440 -17.21 16.76 6.02
CA LEU A 440 -17.29 17.54 4.80
C LEU A 440 -18.55 17.14 4.04
N LEU A 441 -19.42 18.11 3.75
CA LEU A 441 -20.67 17.94 3.04
C LEU A 441 -20.59 18.71 1.73
N ILE A 442 -20.65 18.01 0.59
CA ILE A 442 -20.59 18.63 -0.74
C ILE A 442 -21.93 18.46 -1.44
N ASP A 443 -22.50 19.57 -1.88
CA ASP A 443 -23.63 19.57 -2.79
C ASP A 443 -23.20 19.13 -4.20
N ARG A 444 -23.87 18.12 -4.75
CA ARG A 444 -23.71 17.65 -6.13
C ARG A 444 -25.00 17.83 -6.95
N SER A 445 -25.90 18.67 -6.49
CA SER A 445 -27.15 18.98 -7.19
C SER A 445 -26.90 19.44 -8.63
N SER A 446 -27.95 19.38 -9.44
CA SER A 446 -27.85 19.76 -10.86
C SER A 446 -27.40 21.21 -11.12
N SER A 447 -27.46 22.11 -10.13
CA SER A 447 -26.95 23.48 -10.20
C SER A 447 -25.42 23.57 -9.99
N MET A 448 -24.83 22.58 -9.33
CA MET A 448 -23.38 22.40 -9.16
C MET A 448 -22.73 21.78 -10.41
N ARG A 449 -22.66 22.54 -11.52
CA ARG A 449 -22.02 22.11 -12.78
C ARG A 449 -20.80 22.96 -13.14
N GLY A 450 -19.87 22.34 -13.87
CA GLY A 450 -18.70 23.03 -14.43
C GLY A 450 -17.70 23.48 -13.36
N ARG A 451 -17.26 24.74 -13.43
CA ARG A 451 -16.14 25.26 -12.61
C ARG A 451 -16.39 25.22 -11.11
N ALA A 452 -17.65 25.37 -10.68
CA ALA A 452 -18.03 25.35 -9.26
C ALA A 452 -17.80 23.96 -8.65
N ALA A 453 -18.36 22.92 -9.28
CA ALA A 453 -18.16 21.54 -8.87
C ALA A 453 -16.68 21.14 -8.92
N GLU A 454 -15.96 21.52 -9.98
CA GLU A 454 -14.54 21.23 -10.09
C GLU A 454 -13.70 21.88 -8.99
N SER A 455 -14.03 23.12 -8.62
CA SER A 455 -13.29 23.82 -7.57
C SER A 455 -13.61 23.29 -6.18
N ALA A 456 -14.88 22.92 -5.93
CA ALA A 456 -15.28 22.22 -4.71
C ALA A 456 -14.58 20.86 -4.59
N ALA A 457 -14.46 20.13 -5.71
CA ALA A 457 -13.73 18.87 -5.79
C ALA A 457 -12.27 19.01 -5.39
N ASN A 458 -11.58 19.99 -6.01
CA ASN A 458 -10.18 20.28 -5.73
C ASN A 458 -9.99 20.67 -4.26
N ALA A 459 -10.87 21.51 -3.72
CA ALA A 459 -10.77 21.97 -2.35
C ALA A 459 -10.95 20.82 -1.33
N VAL A 460 -11.88 19.90 -1.57
CA VAL A 460 -12.05 18.72 -0.71
C VAL A 460 -10.90 17.74 -0.86
N LEU A 461 -10.39 17.52 -2.08
CA LEU A 461 -9.21 16.69 -2.29
C LEU A 461 -8.01 17.26 -1.51
N ILE A 462 -7.77 18.57 -1.64
CA ILE A 462 -6.71 19.27 -0.89
C ILE A 462 -6.85 19.03 0.61
N MET A 463 -8.06 19.23 1.15
CA MET A 463 -8.31 19.07 2.58
C MET A 463 -8.13 17.62 3.06
N LEU A 464 -8.68 16.64 2.33
CA LEU A 464 -8.60 15.22 2.72
C LEU A 464 -7.16 14.69 2.64
N GLU A 465 -6.43 14.98 1.57
CA GLU A 465 -5.04 14.55 1.43
C GLU A 465 -4.12 15.26 2.44
N ALA A 466 -4.35 16.55 2.70
CA ALA A 466 -3.58 17.28 3.71
C ALA A 466 -3.81 16.68 5.10
N LEU A 467 -5.07 16.48 5.53
CA LEU A 467 -5.37 15.93 6.85
C LEU A 467 -4.93 14.47 6.99
N ALA A 468 -4.99 13.66 5.92
CA ALA A 468 -4.39 12.32 5.90
C ALA A 468 -2.85 12.35 5.95
N GLY A 469 -2.22 13.39 5.39
CA GLY A 469 -0.80 13.68 5.57
C GLY A 469 -0.44 14.02 7.03
N VAL A 470 -1.28 14.82 7.68
CA VAL A 470 -1.08 15.20 9.09
C VAL A 470 -1.16 14.01 10.03
N ASP A 471 -2.08 13.06 9.79
CA ASP A 471 -2.15 11.81 10.56
C ASP A 471 -0.81 11.05 10.54
N ARG A 472 -0.18 10.97 9.35
CA ARG A 472 1.17 10.39 9.20
C ARG A 472 2.23 11.22 9.93
N ASP A 473 2.13 12.54 9.93
CA ASP A 473 3.07 13.42 10.64
C ASP A 473 2.96 13.28 12.16
N ILE A 474 1.75 13.12 12.69
CA ILE A 474 1.50 12.85 14.10
C ILE A 474 2.17 11.53 14.47
N ALA A 475 1.88 10.44 13.74
CA ALA A 475 2.47 9.12 13.99
C ALA A 475 4.01 9.17 13.91
N HIS A 476 4.56 9.87 12.92
CA HIS A 476 6.00 10.04 12.76
C HIS A 476 6.62 10.84 13.92
N ALA A 477 5.96 11.91 14.36
CA ALA A 477 6.41 12.70 15.50
C ALA A 477 6.36 11.93 16.83
N GLU A 478 5.32 11.13 17.05
CA GLU A 478 5.18 10.25 18.21
C GLU A 478 6.27 9.17 18.22
N ALA A 479 6.52 8.53 17.07
CA ALA A 479 7.57 7.52 16.93
C ALA A 479 8.97 8.10 17.21
N ARG A 480 9.28 9.30 16.69
CA ARG A 480 10.59 9.95 16.92
C ARG A 480 10.79 10.42 18.35
N THR A 481 9.73 10.84 19.03
CA THR A 481 9.83 11.40 20.38
C THR A 481 9.56 10.38 21.48
N GLY A 482 8.94 9.25 21.14
CA GLY A 482 8.49 8.22 22.10
C GLY A 482 7.36 8.70 23.00
N VAL A 483 6.60 9.72 22.58
CA VAL A 483 5.58 10.38 23.39
C VAL A 483 4.29 10.52 22.59
N PRO A 484 3.13 10.08 23.12
CA PRO A 484 1.85 10.36 22.48
C PRO A 484 1.54 11.86 22.54
N LEU A 485 1.15 12.45 21.41
CA LEU A 485 0.84 13.86 21.28
C LEU A 485 -0.59 14.20 21.71
N GLU A 486 -1.41 13.18 21.97
CA GLU A 486 -2.85 13.32 22.27
C GLU A 486 -3.55 14.19 21.20
N LEU A 487 -3.20 13.94 19.94
CA LEU A 487 -3.77 14.55 18.74
C LEU A 487 -4.36 13.42 17.88
N ASP A 488 -5.60 13.58 17.44
CA ASP A 488 -6.27 12.61 16.58
C ASP A 488 -7.20 13.37 15.63
N ILE A 489 -7.03 13.17 14.32
CA ILE A 489 -7.81 13.85 13.30
C ILE A 489 -8.56 12.80 12.49
N ARG A 490 -9.90 12.92 12.47
CA ARG A 490 -10.74 12.08 11.62
C ARG A 490 -11.55 12.94 10.67
N THR A 491 -11.77 12.42 9.49
CA THR A 491 -12.53 13.09 8.43
C THR A 491 -13.63 12.17 7.92
N ALA A 492 -14.80 12.73 7.66
CA ALA A 492 -15.88 12.10 6.93
C ALA A 492 -16.19 12.93 5.68
N LEU A 493 -16.55 12.26 4.60
CA LEU A 493 -17.04 12.90 3.38
C LEU A 493 -18.44 12.41 3.06
N ILE A 494 -19.35 13.36 2.94
CA ILE A 494 -20.74 13.17 2.56
C ILE A 494 -20.96 13.99 1.30
N VAL A 495 -21.45 13.34 0.26
CA VAL A 495 -21.83 14.02 -0.98
C VAL A 495 -23.33 13.84 -1.14
N PHE A 496 -24.05 14.93 -1.40
CA PHE A 496 -25.50 14.91 -1.36
C PHE A 496 -26.14 15.56 -2.58
N ASP A 497 -27.21 14.94 -3.04
CA ASP A 497 -28.18 15.47 -3.99
C ASP A 497 -29.58 15.34 -3.40
N SER A 498 -30.47 14.58 -4.03
CA SER A 498 -31.75 14.14 -3.50
C SER A 498 -31.55 13.24 -2.29
N GLU A 499 -30.44 12.49 -2.26
CA GLU A 499 -30.02 11.59 -1.19
C GLU A 499 -28.62 11.98 -0.67
N ALA A 500 -28.32 11.60 0.57
CA ALA A 500 -27.01 11.81 1.17
C ALA A 500 -26.20 10.50 1.11
N HIS A 501 -25.05 10.55 0.45
CA HIS A 501 -24.15 9.41 0.31
C HIS A 501 -22.87 9.64 1.10
N VAL A 502 -22.56 8.72 2.03
CA VAL A 502 -21.30 8.72 2.77
C VAL A 502 -20.23 8.08 1.88
N VAL A 503 -19.33 8.89 1.33
CA VAL A 503 -18.22 8.44 0.48
C VAL A 503 -17.02 8.03 1.34
N LYS A 504 -16.78 8.76 2.43
CA LYS A 504 -15.77 8.40 3.42
C LYS A 504 -16.42 8.39 4.80
N PRO A 505 -16.56 7.23 5.46
CA PRO A 505 -16.95 7.17 6.87
C PRO A 505 -15.96 7.91 7.75
N LEU A 506 -16.38 8.34 8.94
CA LEU A 506 -15.51 9.06 9.88
C LEU A 506 -14.35 8.18 10.33
N SER A 507 -13.16 8.43 9.78
CA SER A 507 -11.93 7.69 10.04
C SER A 507 -10.70 8.58 9.86
N SER A 508 -9.56 8.17 10.42
CA SER A 508 -8.26 8.76 10.10
C SER A 508 -7.75 8.25 8.73
N GLY A 509 -6.82 8.98 8.14
CA GLY A 509 -6.18 8.59 6.88
C GLY A 509 -7.10 8.57 5.66
N LEU A 510 -6.53 8.10 4.54
CA LEU A 510 -7.20 7.96 3.25
C LEU A 510 -6.61 6.76 2.49
N ASP A 511 -7.45 5.80 2.11
CA ASP A 511 -7.07 4.61 1.35
C ASP A 511 -7.38 4.75 -0.17
N ASP A 512 -6.81 3.86 -0.99
CA ASP A 512 -6.96 3.94 -2.45
C ASP A 512 -8.38 3.62 -2.93
N ARG A 513 -9.19 2.91 -2.14
CA ARG A 513 -10.61 2.68 -2.45
C ARG A 513 -11.39 3.98 -2.27
N VAL A 514 -11.22 4.66 -1.16
CA VAL A 514 -11.85 5.95 -0.86
C VAL A 514 -11.36 7.02 -1.84
N ARG A 515 -10.08 7.01 -2.28
CA ARG A 515 -9.58 7.91 -3.34
C ARG A 515 -10.32 7.72 -4.66
N ARG A 516 -10.59 6.47 -5.06
CA ARG A 516 -11.39 6.16 -6.26
C ARG A 516 -12.84 6.61 -6.10
N GLU A 517 -13.47 6.24 -4.99
CA GLU A 517 -14.85 6.61 -4.70
C GLU A 517 -15.02 8.13 -4.62
N LEU A 518 -14.06 8.85 -4.04
CA LEU A 518 -13.98 10.32 -4.02
C LEU A 518 -13.95 10.91 -5.44
N HIS A 519 -13.05 10.40 -6.28
CA HIS A 519 -12.87 10.87 -7.65
C HIS A 519 -14.14 10.68 -8.50
N ALA A 520 -14.80 9.52 -8.37
CA ALA A 520 -16.05 9.22 -9.06
C ALA A 520 -17.24 10.02 -8.48
N ALA A 521 -17.35 10.10 -7.16
CA ALA A 521 -18.46 10.73 -6.46
C ALA A 521 -18.57 12.24 -6.69
N ILE A 522 -17.45 12.93 -6.95
CA ILE A 522 -17.48 14.38 -7.13
C ILE A 522 -17.78 14.80 -8.58
N ARG A 523 -17.61 13.90 -9.56
CA ARG A 523 -17.69 14.25 -10.99
C ARG A 523 -19.04 14.09 -11.65
N ASP A 524 -20.05 13.60 -10.94
CA ASP A 524 -21.37 13.32 -11.53
C ASP A 524 -22.48 14.09 -10.79
N PRO A 525 -22.73 15.36 -11.16
CA PRO A 525 -23.79 16.15 -10.57
C PRO A 525 -25.16 15.63 -10.97
N ARG A 526 -26.00 15.30 -10.00
CA ARG A 526 -27.32 14.70 -10.21
C ARG A 526 -28.32 15.26 -9.19
N GLY A 527 -29.61 15.13 -9.50
CA GLY A 527 -30.68 15.36 -8.53
C GLY A 527 -30.92 16.80 -8.05
N ALA A 528 -31.74 16.90 -7.00
CA ALA A 528 -32.13 18.13 -6.31
C ALA A 528 -31.28 18.33 -5.04
N THR A 529 -31.49 19.37 -4.22
CA THR A 529 -30.61 19.66 -3.07
C THR A 529 -31.27 19.32 -1.72
N ASN A 530 -30.84 18.24 -1.06
CA ASN A 530 -31.39 17.77 0.22
C ASN A 530 -30.38 17.94 1.39
N ASP A 531 -30.17 19.18 1.82
CA ASP A 531 -29.26 19.52 2.93
C ASP A 531 -29.66 18.84 4.25
N ALA A 532 -30.95 18.62 4.48
CA ALA A 532 -31.45 18.03 5.72
C ALA A 532 -30.96 16.58 5.88
N ALA A 533 -31.03 15.78 4.81
CA ALA A 533 -30.49 14.42 4.81
C ALA A 533 -28.97 14.41 5.00
N ALA A 534 -28.27 15.37 4.39
CA ALA A 534 -26.82 15.49 4.52
C ALA A 534 -26.40 15.85 5.97
N LEU A 535 -27.10 16.78 6.61
CA LEU A 535 -26.87 17.15 8.02
C LEU A 535 -27.22 16.00 8.97
N ALA A 536 -28.28 15.23 8.69
CA ALA A 536 -28.61 14.04 9.47
C ALA A 536 -27.53 12.94 9.34
N ALA A 537 -27.01 12.73 8.13
CA ALA A 537 -25.88 11.82 7.89
C ALA A 537 -24.61 12.28 8.64
N ALA A 538 -24.33 13.59 8.65
CA ALA A 538 -23.22 14.15 9.42
C ALA A 538 -23.42 13.95 10.93
N ALA A 539 -24.64 14.12 11.45
CA ALA A 539 -24.96 13.83 12.84
C ALA A 539 -24.70 12.36 13.20
N ALA A 540 -25.08 11.43 12.33
CA ALA A 540 -24.82 10.00 12.53
C ALA A 540 -23.31 9.69 12.53
N GLN A 541 -22.55 10.23 11.58
CA GLN A 541 -21.09 10.05 11.52
C GLN A 541 -20.37 10.65 12.74
N LEU A 542 -20.87 11.78 13.26
CA LEU A 542 -20.32 12.44 14.46
C LEU A 542 -20.81 11.82 15.78
N GLY A 543 -21.63 10.76 15.73
CA GLY A 543 -22.11 10.04 16.91
C GLY A 543 -23.23 10.75 17.70
N ILE A 544 -24.06 11.55 17.04
CA ILE A 544 -25.17 12.30 17.65
C ILE A 544 -26.49 11.58 17.28
N PRO A 545 -27.08 10.77 18.18
CA PRO A 545 -27.43 11.12 19.56
C PRO A 545 -26.82 10.22 20.66
N ASP A 546 -26.02 9.22 20.30
CA ASP A 546 -25.42 8.25 21.20
C ASP A 546 -24.13 8.78 21.85
N ALA A 547 -24.30 9.74 22.78
CA ALA A 547 -23.21 10.27 23.60
C ALA A 547 -22.53 9.22 24.53
N ARG A 548 -22.88 7.93 24.40
CA ARG A 548 -22.34 6.81 25.19
C ARG A 548 -21.19 6.05 24.51
N ALA A 549 -20.91 6.33 23.23
CA ALA A 549 -19.82 5.69 22.47
C ALA A 549 -18.59 6.61 22.29
N GLY A 550 -18.25 7.40 23.33
CA GLY A 550 -17.05 8.23 23.31
C GLY A 550 -15.82 7.40 23.69
N ASP A 551 -14.74 7.54 22.94
CA ASP A 551 -13.38 7.02 23.23
C ASP A 551 -12.73 7.67 24.48
N GLY A 552 -13.48 8.46 25.24
CA GLY A 552 -13.01 9.18 26.43
C GLY A 552 -12.20 10.45 26.12
N LEU A 553 -12.03 10.82 24.84
CA LEU A 553 -11.29 12.02 24.44
C LEU A 553 -12.25 13.20 24.21
N GLU A 554 -11.87 14.38 24.71
CA GLU A 554 -12.55 15.63 24.40
C GLU A 554 -12.24 15.99 22.94
N ARG A 555 -13.24 15.83 22.07
CA ARG A 555 -13.12 16.01 20.61
C ARG A 555 -13.86 17.26 20.15
N ARG A 556 -13.20 18.10 19.36
CA ARG A 556 -13.86 19.17 18.60
C ARG A 556 -14.57 18.56 17.39
N ARG A 557 -15.81 18.96 17.12
CA ARG A 557 -16.60 18.47 15.99
C ARG A 557 -16.96 19.62 15.08
N ILE A 558 -16.56 19.52 13.82
CA ILE A 558 -16.72 20.56 12.81
C ILE A 558 -17.41 19.93 11.59
N ALA A 559 -18.49 20.54 11.13
CA ALA A 559 -19.14 20.21 9.87
C ALA A 559 -18.99 21.38 8.90
N ILE A 560 -18.60 21.11 7.66
CA ILE A 560 -18.41 22.11 6.61
C ILE A 560 -19.30 21.75 5.44
N VAL A 561 -20.22 22.63 5.07
CA VAL A 561 -21.15 22.46 3.96
C VAL A 561 -20.71 23.36 2.81
N ILE A 562 -20.59 22.80 1.60
CA ILE A 562 -20.26 23.53 0.38
C ILE A 562 -21.41 23.34 -0.61
N GLY A 563 -22.00 24.44 -1.08
CA GLY A 563 -23.08 24.41 -2.08
C GLY A 563 -23.35 25.78 -2.69
N ASP A 564 -24.32 25.87 -3.58
CA ASP A 564 -24.66 27.10 -4.31
C ASP A 564 -25.99 27.75 -3.88
N GLY A 565 -26.67 27.22 -2.86
CA GLY A 565 -27.78 27.89 -2.18
C GLY A 565 -29.07 27.08 -2.11
N GLY A 566 -29.34 26.23 -3.10
CA GLY A 566 -30.62 25.50 -3.21
C GLY A 566 -30.91 24.61 -2.00
N THR A 567 -32.18 24.52 -1.59
CA THR A 567 -32.62 23.51 -0.62
C THR A 567 -34.06 23.14 -0.87
N ASN A 568 -34.37 21.85 -0.85
CA ASN A 568 -35.72 21.35 -1.08
C ASN A 568 -36.61 21.50 0.16
N ASP A 569 -36.01 21.51 1.36
CA ASP A 569 -36.72 21.64 2.64
C ASP A 569 -35.92 22.51 3.64
N PRO A 570 -36.11 23.85 3.58
CA PRO A 570 -35.45 24.78 4.49
C PRO A 570 -35.78 24.51 5.97
N TYR A 571 -36.97 23.99 6.28
CA TYR A 571 -37.42 23.78 7.66
C TYR A 571 -36.74 22.56 8.27
N ALA A 572 -36.65 21.45 7.52
CA ALA A 572 -35.92 20.26 7.95
C ALA A 572 -34.42 20.54 8.12
N ALA A 573 -33.81 21.28 7.18
CA ALA A 573 -32.41 21.68 7.28
C ALA A 573 -32.14 22.56 8.52
N ALA A 574 -33.03 23.52 8.81
CA ALA A 574 -32.94 24.36 10.01
C ALA A 574 -33.15 23.58 11.31
N HIS A 575 -33.94 22.50 11.29
CA HIS A 575 -34.10 21.60 12.44
C HIS A 575 -32.79 20.84 12.73
N GLU A 576 -32.23 20.15 11.74
CA GLU A 576 -30.99 19.39 11.91
C GLU A 576 -29.78 20.29 12.23
N LEU A 577 -29.71 21.48 11.64
CA LEU A 577 -28.67 22.46 11.97
C LEU A 577 -28.73 22.88 13.45
N ARG A 578 -29.93 23.15 13.98
CA ARG A 578 -30.11 23.47 15.41
C ARG A 578 -29.72 22.30 16.30
N ARG A 579 -30.06 21.08 15.89
CA ARG A 579 -29.71 19.86 16.62
C ARG A 579 -28.20 19.65 16.70
N LEU A 580 -27.47 19.78 15.59
CA LEU A 580 -26.01 19.69 15.55
C LEU A 580 -25.34 20.75 16.43
N ARG A 581 -25.80 22.00 16.37
CA ARG A 581 -25.30 23.09 17.20
C ARG A 581 -25.56 22.87 18.69
N ALA A 582 -26.75 22.38 19.04
CA ALA A 582 -27.08 22.03 20.42
C ALA A 582 -26.20 20.89 20.97
N ALA A 583 -25.70 20.01 20.10
CA ALA A 583 -24.73 18.98 20.44
C ALA A 583 -23.26 19.47 20.45
N GLY A 584 -23.02 20.76 20.27
CA GLY A 584 -21.69 21.37 20.30
C GLY A 584 -20.89 21.27 18.99
N VAL A 585 -21.52 20.89 17.88
CA VAL A 585 -20.87 20.86 16.56
C VAL A 585 -20.85 22.27 15.97
N ARG A 586 -19.68 22.71 15.48
CA ARG A 586 -19.56 23.93 14.69
C ARG A 586 -19.90 23.62 13.24
N VAL A 587 -20.93 24.27 12.70
CA VAL A 587 -21.37 24.04 11.32
C VAL A 587 -21.10 25.28 10.49
N HIS A 588 -20.17 25.17 9.54
CA HIS A 588 -19.78 26.21 8.60
C HIS A 588 -20.46 25.97 7.25
N GLY A 589 -20.92 27.04 6.60
CA GLY A 589 -21.51 26.98 5.26
C GLY A 589 -20.71 27.84 4.29
N ILE A 590 -20.33 27.29 3.14
CA ILE A 590 -19.65 27.98 2.05
C ILE A 590 -20.60 28.03 0.85
N GLY A 591 -21.14 29.21 0.59
CA GLY A 591 -22.09 29.49 -0.48
C GLY A 591 -21.39 29.99 -1.74
N LEU A 592 -21.66 29.36 -2.88
CA LEU A 592 -21.12 29.77 -4.18
C LEU A 592 -22.10 30.72 -4.88
N GLY A 593 -21.75 32.01 -4.92
CA GLY A 593 -22.48 33.04 -5.66
C GLY A 593 -23.85 33.45 -5.10
N THR A 594 -24.33 32.85 -4.01
CA THR A 594 -25.62 33.17 -3.37
C THR A 594 -25.48 33.44 -1.87
N ASP A 595 -26.37 34.28 -1.33
CA ASP A 595 -26.44 34.58 0.10
C ASP A 595 -27.26 33.55 0.89
N GLU A 596 -27.96 32.62 0.21
CA GLU A 596 -28.88 31.68 0.85
C GLU A 596 -28.17 30.76 1.86
N ILE A 597 -26.97 30.28 1.53
CA ILE A 597 -26.14 29.51 2.48
C ILE A 597 -25.61 30.40 3.61
N VAL A 598 -25.28 31.67 3.32
CA VAL A 598 -24.81 32.61 4.35
C VAL A 598 -25.88 32.83 5.41
N GLU A 599 -27.11 33.08 4.97
CA GLU A 599 -28.26 33.27 5.86
C GLU A 599 -28.61 31.99 6.62
N ARG A 600 -28.65 30.85 5.94
CA ARG A 600 -29.01 29.55 6.54
C ARG A 600 -28.01 29.08 7.59
N TYR A 601 -26.71 29.23 7.32
CA TYR A 601 -25.64 28.77 8.19
C TYR A 601 -25.06 29.87 9.08
N ALA A 602 -25.70 31.04 9.15
CA ALA A 602 -25.34 32.11 10.07
C ALA A 602 -25.18 31.60 11.53
N PRO A 603 -24.18 32.07 12.28
CA PRO A 603 -23.22 33.13 11.93
C PRO A 603 -21.99 32.65 11.13
N LEU A 604 -21.86 31.35 10.86
CA LEU A 604 -20.67 30.73 10.25
C LEU A 604 -20.86 30.46 8.74
N GLY A 605 -21.65 31.31 8.08
CA GLY A 605 -21.86 31.26 6.64
C GLY A 605 -20.91 32.22 5.92
N VAL A 606 -20.26 31.75 4.86
CA VAL A 606 -19.34 32.54 4.02
C VAL A 606 -19.82 32.49 2.57
N ARG A 607 -19.94 33.65 1.94
CA ARG A 607 -20.20 33.75 0.51
C ARG A 607 -18.88 33.83 -0.25
N LEU A 608 -18.84 33.11 -1.37
CA LEU A 608 -17.72 33.12 -2.29
C LEU A 608 -18.23 33.32 -3.72
N ASP A 609 -17.81 34.41 -4.35
CA ASP A 609 -18.20 34.73 -5.73
C ASP A 609 -17.31 34.03 -6.78
N ASP A 610 -16.04 33.76 -6.47
CA ASP A 610 -15.14 32.96 -7.31
C ASP A 610 -14.89 31.58 -6.67
N PRO A 611 -15.39 30.48 -7.28
CA PRO A 611 -15.19 29.12 -6.76
C PRO A 611 -13.73 28.72 -6.56
N ARG A 612 -12.77 29.38 -7.22
CA ARG A 612 -11.34 29.11 -7.01
C ARG A 612 -10.87 29.41 -5.59
N GLY A 613 -11.56 30.29 -4.88
CA GLY A 613 -11.23 30.67 -3.51
C GLY A 613 -11.66 29.67 -2.43
N ILE A 614 -12.39 28.58 -2.77
CA ILE A 614 -12.90 27.63 -1.75
C ILE A 614 -11.75 27.06 -0.92
N SER A 615 -10.62 26.72 -1.56
CA SER A 615 -9.45 26.18 -0.86
C SER A 615 -8.87 27.16 0.15
N ASP A 616 -8.86 28.46 -0.15
CA ASP A 616 -8.32 29.49 0.75
C ASP A 616 -9.28 29.74 1.92
N VAL A 617 -10.59 29.71 1.68
CA VAL A 617 -11.61 29.78 2.74
C VAL A 617 -11.51 28.59 3.69
N LEU A 618 -11.38 27.37 3.16
CA LEU A 618 -11.18 26.17 3.98
C LEU A 618 -9.89 26.24 4.80
N HIS A 619 -8.81 26.77 4.21
CA HIS A 619 -7.55 26.97 4.92
C HIS A 619 -7.70 27.96 6.09
N GLY A 620 -8.33 29.11 5.86
CA GLY A 620 -8.60 30.09 6.92
C GLY A 620 -9.51 29.54 8.03
N LEU A 621 -10.56 28.79 7.65
CA LEU A 621 -11.45 28.12 8.59
C LEU A 621 -10.69 27.13 9.46
N VAL A 622 -9.87 26.26 8.87
CA VAL A 622 -9.07 25.31 9.63
C VAL A 622 -8.11 26.04 10.56
N GLU A 623 -7.45 27.11 10.09
CA GLU A 623 -6.54 27.93 10.91
C GLU A 623 -7.22 28.55 12.14
N ASP A 624 -8.42 29.11 11.97
CA ASP A 624 -9.22 29.69 13.06
C ASP A 624 -9.71 28.63 14.07
N GLU A 625 -9.86 27.39 13.60
CA GLU A 625 -10.34 26.26 14.39
C GLU A 625 -9.21 25.42 15.03
N LEU A 626 -7.95 25.73 14.72
CA LEU A 626 -6.79 25.03 15.30
C LEU A 626 -6.78 25.14 16.84
N PRO A 627 -6.29 24.09 17.53
CA PRO A 627 -6.36 23.98 18.99
C PRO A 627 -5.74 25.13 19.75
#